data_AF-A0A529SER1-F1
#
_entry.id   AF-A0A529SER1-F1
#
_cell.length_a   1.000
_cell.length_b   1.000
_cell.length_c   1.000
_cell.angle_alpha   90.00
_cell.angle_beta   90.00
_cell.angle_gamma   90.00
#
_symmetry.space_group_name_H-M   'P 1'
#
loop_
_entity.id
_entity.type
_entity.pdbx_description
1 polymer ?
#
loop_
_entity_poly.entity_id
_entity_poly.type
_entity_poly.pdbx_seq_one_letter_code
_entity_poly.pdbx_strand_id
1 'polypeptide(L)' 'LQDGSSVPYDTLVLATGARHAYFGHDEWEPFAPGLKTLEDATTIRRRILLAFEQAERETEPARRQALLTFV' A
#
# COMPACT_ATOMS: atom_id res chain seq x y z
N LEU A 1 15.62 -20.40 17.04
CA LEU A 1 16.11 -19.51 15.97
C LEU A 1 16.31 -20.36 14.71
N GLN A 2 16.60 -19.77 13.55
CA GLN A 2 16.68 -20.53 12.27
C GLN A 2 17.73 -21.65 12.27
N ASP A 3 18.68 -21.59 13.20
CA ASP A 3 19.72 -22.57 13.47
C ASP A 3 19.32 -23.64 14.52
N GLY A 4 18.06 -23.66 14.96
CA GLY A 4 17.54 -24.58 15.97
C GLY A 4 17.85 -24.19 17.43
N SER A 5 18.57 -23.09 17.67
CA SER A 5 18.89 -22.64 19.03
C SER A 5 17.67 -22.05 19.75
N SER A 6 17.66 -22.10 21.09
CA SER A 6 16.61 -21.50 21.92
C SER A 6 17.20 -20.38 22.79
N VAL A 7 16.39 -19.34 23.02
CA VAL A 7 16.74 -18.23 23.91
C VAL A 7 15.80 -18.28 25.10
N PRO A 8 16.29 -18.54 26.33
CA PRO A 8 15.45 -18.53 27.52
C PRO A 8 15.06 -17.11 27.90
N TYR A 9 13.85 -16.95 28.45
CA TYR A 9 13.33 -15.69 28.94
C TYR A 9 12.46 -15.92 30.16
N ASP A 10 12.53 -15.03 31.14
CA ASP A 10 11.59 -15.01 32.27
C ASP A 10 10.31 -14.26 31.91
N THR A 11 10.41 -13.27 31.02
CA THR A 11 9.27 -12.54 30.45
C THR A 11 9.64 -12.10 29.04
N LEU A 12 8.74 -12.38 28.08
CA LEU A 12 8.93 -12.04 26.67
C LEU A 12 7.79 -11.14 26.21
N VAL A 13 8.15 -9.99 25.64
CA VAL A 13 7.21 -9.06 25.00
C VAL A 13 7.52 -9.04 23.50
N LEU A 14 6.54 -9.43 22.68
CA LEU A 14 6.66 -9.47 21.23
C LEU A 14 5.90 -8.29 20.60
N ALA A 15 6.60 -7.48 19.83
CA ALA A 15 6.06 -6.30 19.15
C ALA A 15 6.54 -6.22 17.69
N THR A 16 6.52 -7.34 16.96
CA THR A 16 7.05 -7.46 15.60
C THR A 16 6.22 -6.75 14.52
N GLY A 17 5.12 -6.10 14.91
CA GLY A 17 4.19 -5.45 13.99
C GLY A 17 3.34 -6.45 13.18
N ALA A 18 2.61 -5.94 12.18
CA ALA A 18 1.76 -6.73 11.30
C ALA A 18 2.05 -6.42 9.82
N ARG A 19 2.30 -7.45 9.01
CA ARG A 19 2.43 -7.32 7.55
C ARG A 19 1.06 -7.29 6.87
N HIS A 20 1.01 -6.89 5.60
CA HIS A 20 -0.23 -7.01 4.81
C HIS A 20 -0.52 -8.50 4.61
N ALA A 21 -1.76 -8.90 4.89
CA ALA A 21 -2.25 -10.21 4.50
C ALA A 21 -3.03 -10.01 3.20
N TYR A 22 -2.48 -10.49 2.09
CA TYR A 22 -3.19 -10.48 0.80
C TYR A 22 -4.11 -11.70 0.64
N PHE A 23 -4.41 -12.43 1.72
CA PHE A 23 -5.32 -13.58 1.75
C PHE A 23 -5.04 -14.63 0.64
N GLY A 24 -3.77 -14.83 0.29
CA GLY A 24 -3.34 -15.76 -0.76
C GLY A 24 -3.09 -15.11 -2.13
N HIS A 25 -3.21 -13.78 -2.25
CA HIS A 25 -2.98 -13.01 -3.47
C HIS A 25 -1.79 -12.05 -3.36
N ASP A 26 -0.59 -12.58 -3.11
CA ASP A 26 0.63 -11.77 -2.94
C ASP A 26 0.92 -10.91 -4.19
N GLU A 27 0.38 -11.26 -5.36
CA GLU A 27 0.47 -10.47 -6.59
C GLU A 27 -0.23 -9.10 -6.52
N TRP A 28 -1.03 -8.82 -5.49
CA TRP A 28 -1.69 -7.52 -5.31
C TRP A 28 -0.79 -6.48 -4.65
N GLU A 29 0.30 -6.88 -4.01
CA GLU A 29 1.24 -5.97 -3.32
C GLU A 29 1.72 -4.80 -4.19
N PRO A 30 2.07 -4.98 -5.48
CA PRO A 30 2.50 -3.89 -6.34
C PRO A 30 1.39 -2.91 -6.73
N PHE A 31 0.12 -3.36 -6.70
CA PHE A 31 -1.03 -2.62 -7.24
C PHE A 31 -1.88 -1.98 -6.15
N ALA A 32 -1.89 -2.57 -4.95
CA ALA A 32 -2.59 -2.08 -3.76
C ALA A 32 -1.56 -1.55 -2.75
N PRO A 33 -1.05 -0.31 -2.92
CA PRO A 33 -0.20 0.31 -1.93
C PRO A 33 -0.99 0.42 -0.61
N GLY A 34 -0.53 -0.26 0.42
CA GLY A 34 -1.17 -0.22 1.73
C GLY A 34 -1.01 1.16 2.38
N LEU A 35 -2.04 1.70 3.02
CA LEU A 35 -1.93 2.93 3.83
C LEU A 35 -1.33 2.62 5.21
N LYS A 36 -0.09 2.11 5.29
CA LYS A 36 0.54 1.76 6.57
C LYS A 36 1.62 2.73 7.01
N THR A 37 2.25 3.41 6.07
CA THR A 37 3.32 4.37 6.35
C THR A 37 2.92 5.79 5.91
N LEU A 38 3.60 6.80 6.46
CA LEU A 38 3.46 8.17 5.98
C LEU A 38 3.89 8.31 4.51
N GLU A 39 4.87 7.51 4.08
CA GLU A 39 5.32 7.49 2.69
C GLU A 39 4.21 7.00 1.74
N ASP A 40 3.46 5.98 2.14
CA ASP A 40 2.30 5.49 1.39
C ASP A 40 1.25 6.59 1.24
N ALA A 41 0.94 7.29 2.34
CA ALA A 41 -0.02 8.40 2.32
C ALA A 41 0.43 9.53 1.37
N THR A 42 1.72 9.88 1.37
CA THR A 42 2.26 10.90 0.46
C THR A 42 2.23 10.45 -0.99
N THR A 43 2.45 9.16 -1.26
CA THR A 43 2.40 8.57 -2.60
C THR A 43 0.98 8.56 -3.14
N ILE A 44 0.00 8.15 -2.32
CA ILE A 44 -1.43 8.19 -2.66
C ILE A 44 -1.85 9.62 -2.98
N ARG A 45 -1.51 10.59 -2.10
CA ARG A 45 -1.82 12.00 -2.33
C ARG A 45 -1.24 12.52 -3.66
N ARG A 46 0.02 12.18 -3.96
CA ARG A 46 0.65 12.57 -5.24
C ARG A 46 -0.10 11.99 -6.43
N ARG A 47 -0.44 10.69 -6.40
CA ARG A 47 -1.16 10.02 -7.50
C ARG A 47 -2.51 10.67 -7.77
N ILE A 48 -3.27 10.97 -6.71
CA ILE A 48 -4.57 11.64 -6.83
C ILE A 48 -4.44 13.02 -7.47
N LEU A 49 -3.48 13.83 -7.00
CA LEU A 49 -3.27 15.19 -7.55
C LEU A 49 -2.87 15.15 -9.03
N LEU A 50 -1.94 14.28 -9.41
CA LEU A 50 -1.56 14.11 -10.81
C LEU A 50 -2.71 13.63 -11.70
N ALA A 51 -3.58 12.75 -11.19
CA ALA A 51 -4.74 12.29 -11.91
C ALA A 51 -5.74 13.43 -12.17
N PHE A 52 -5.96 14.32 -11.21
CA PHE A 52 -6.76 15.53 -11.41
C PHE A 52 -6.15 16.47 -12.45
N GLU A 53 -4.85 16.75 -12.36
CA GLU A 53 -4.15 17.59 -13.35
C GLU A 53 -4.27 17.02 -14.77
N GLN A 54 -4.20 15.71 -14.93
CA GLN A 54 -4.38 15.03 -16.21
C GLN A 54 -5.85 15.09 -16.67
N ALA A 55 -6.80 14.88 -15.77
CA ALA A 55 -8.23 14.90 -16.08
C ALA A 55 -8.70 16.28 -16.56
N GLU A 56 -8.17 17.37 -15.98
CA GLU A 56 -8.45 18.73 -16.42
C GLU A 56 -8.01 19.00 -17.87
N ARG A 57 -6.90 18.37 -18.29
CA ARG A 57 -6.31 18.54 -19.62
C ARG A 57 -6.86 17.55 -20.66
N GLU A 58 -7.49 16.47 -20.23
CA GLU A 58 -8.02 15.43 -21.10
C GLU A 58 -9.34 15.86 -21.73
N THR A 59 -9.48 15.71 -23.04
CA THR A 59 -10.67 16.09 -23.81
C THR A 59 -11.62 14.93 -24.05
N GLU A 60 -11.11 13.69 -24.04
CA GLU A 60 -11.91 12.51 -24.29
C GLU A 60 -12.68 12.12 -23.01
N PRO A 61 -14.03 12.09 -23.04
CA PRO A 61 -14.84 11.89 -21.83
C PRO A 61 -14.56 10.57 -21.11
N ALA A 62 -14.31 9.46 -21.83
CA ALA A 62 -14.09 8.17 -21.20
C ALA A 62 -12.74 8.09 -20.47
N ARG A 63 -11.68 8.67 -21.03
CA ARG A 63 -10.36 8.80 -20.40
C ARG A 63 -10.40 9.74 -19.20
N ARG A 64 -11.11 10.87 -19.31
CA ARG A 64 -11.33 11.77 -18.17
C ARG A 64 -12.04 11.04 -17.04
N GLN A 65 -13.08 10.25 -17.34
CA GLN A 65 -13.79 9.47 -16.33
C GLN A 65 -12.90 8.41 -15.67
N ALA A 66 -12.04 7.75 -16.45
CA ALA A 66 -11.09 6.76 -15.93
C ALA A 66 -10.07 7.41 -14.96
N LEU A 67 -9.54 8.60 -15.29
CA LEU A 67 -8.62 9.34 -14.43
C LEU A 67 -9.24 9.78 -13.09
N LEU A 68 -10.57 9.90 -13.03
CA LEU A 68 -11.31 10.31 -11.84
C LEU A 68 -11.87 9.12 -11.03
N THR A 69 -11.51 7.89 -11.39
CA THR A 69 -11.95 6.68 -10.69
C THR A 69 -10.83 6.16 -9.80
N PHE A 70 -11.08 6.14 -8.49
CA PHE A 70 -10.14 5.62 -7.47
C PHE A 70 -10.80 4.45 -6.74
N VAL A 71 -10.04 3.38 -6.48
CA VAL A 71 -10.44 2.17 -5.73
C VAL A 71 -9.64 2.02 -4.45
#